data_AF-A0A964TBR0-F1
#
_entry.id   AF-A0A964TBR0-F1
#
_cell.length_a   1.000
_cell.length_b   1.000
_cell.length_c   1.000
_cell.angle_alpha   90.00
_cell.angle_beta   90.00
_cell.angle_gamma   90.00
#
_symmetry.space_group_name_H-M   'P 1'
#
loop_
_entity.id
_entity.type
_entity.pdbx_description
1 polymer ?
#
loop_
_entity_poly.entity_id
_entity_poly.type
_entity_poly.pdbx_seq_one_letter_code
_entity_poly.pdbx_strand_id
1 'polypeptide(L)'
;MKIFLKILTSLWFGLWLFVAILMLFETPNQIKRDKEFVENDIKPSVEFVKSFKSDNKRLPNNREYYTWQQIYYDQDSIDLTQKVDSLIKSSGRIHYLRKPPADNNVDKEKFENIDWTRKYAISVWRGEWNEYYFSWSDNYETNNYSWKDGVIQSIMALVIGCIPFPFWLIKDKKNMLPHWLSLW
;
A
#
# COMPACT_ATOMS: atom_id res chain seq x y z
N MET A 1 -18.68 41.55 1.83
CA MET A 1 -18.07 40.48 0.99
C MET A 1 -16.60 40.18 1.33
N LYS A 2 -15.69 41.18 1.45
CA LYS A 2 -14.25 40.92 1.74
C LYS A 2 -14.01 40.20 3.07
N ILE A 3 -14.67 40.60 4.15
CA ILE A 3 -14.54 39.98 5.48
C ILE A 3 -14.99 38.51 5.44
N PHE A 4 -16.13 38.23 4.82
CA PHE A 4 -16.66 36.87 4.67
C PHE A 4 -15.67 35.94 3.96
N LEU A 5 -15.11 36.37 2.83
CA LEU A 5 -14.14 35.55 2.09
C LEU A 5 -12.85 35.32 2.90
N LYS A 6 -12.40 36.29 3.72
CA LYS A 6 -11.25 36.12 4.63
C LYS A 6 -11.54 35.04 5.67
N ILE A 7 -12.73 35.09 6.29
CA ILE A 7 -13.18 34.06 7.24
C ILE A 7 -13.19 32.68 6.58
N LEU A 8 -13.78 32.57 5.38
CA LEU A 8 -13.83 31.30 4.64
C LEU A 8 -12.43 30.75 4.33
N THR A 9 -11.49 31.64 3.98
CA THR A 9 -10.09 31.26 3.72
C THR A 9 -9.39 30.77 4.98
N SER A 10 -9.61 31.45 6.12
CA SER A 10 -9.08 31.01 7.41
C SER A 10 -9.66 29.66 7.84
N LEU A 11 -10.96 29.43 7.62
CA LEU A 11 -11.59 28.13 7.91
C LEU A 11 -11.04 27.02 7.00
N TRP A 12 -10.85 27.30 5.71
CA TRP A 12 -10.21 26.36 4.78
C TRP A 12 -8.81 25.97 5.24
N PHE A 13 -7.97 26.96 5.56
CA PHE A 13 -6.63 26.70 6.05
C PHE A 13 -6.65 25.91 7.37
N GLY A 14 -7.52 26.30 8.31
CA GLY A 14 -7.69 25.61 9.58
C GLY A 14 -8.08 24.14 9.42
N LEU A 15 -8.98 23.83 8.48
CA LEU A 15 -9.35 22.45 8.13
C LEU A 15 -8.13 21.65 7.63
N TRP A 16 -7.37 22.19 6.68
CA TRP A 16 -6.20 21.49 6.13
C TRP A 16 -5.05 21.36 7.13
N LEU A 17 -4.87 22.35 8.01
CA LEU A 17 -3.94 22.25 9.13
C LEU A 17 -4.35 21.12 10.09
N PHE A 18 -5.64 21.02 10.42
CA PHE A 18 -6.15 19.94 11.24
C PHE A 18 -5.93 18.57 10.58
N VAL A 19 -6.21 18.43 9.28
CA VAL A 19 -5.94 17.20 8.52
C VAL A 19 -4.45 16.84 8.54
N ALA A 20 -3.56 17.80 8.31
CA ALA A 20 -2.11 17.57 8.35
C ALA A 20 -1.65 17.07 9.73
N ILE A 21 -2.19 17.63 10.81
CA ILE A 21 -1.91 17.18 12.17
C ILE A 21 -2.41 15.75 12.39
N LEU A 22 -3.63 15.42 11.96
CA LEU A 22 -4.18 14.08 12.08
C LEU A 22 -3.33 13.03 11.34
N MET A 23 -2.81 13.35 10.15
CA MET A 23 -1.93 12.45 9.40
C MET A 23 -0.66 12.09 10.19
N LEU A 24 -0.04 13.05 10.86
CA LEU A 24 1.14 12.79 11.71
C LEU A 24 0.79 11.93 12.94
N PHE A 25 -0.37 12.17 13.55
CA PHE A 25 -0.82 11.35 14.68
C PHE A 25 -1.14 9.90 14.27
N GLU A 26 -1.65 9.69 13.06
CA GLU A 26 -2.01 8.35 12.58
C GLU A 26 -0.83 7.59 11.96
N THR A 27 0.22 8.31 11.54
CA THR A 27 1.47 7.74 11.00
C THR A 27 2.04 6.58 11.83
N PRO A 28 2.25 6.68 13.17
CA PRO A 28 2.76 5.56 13.95
C PRO A 28 1.83 4.34 13.94
N ASN A 29 0.51 4.55 13.95
CA ASN A 29 -0.46 3.46 13.88
C ASN A 29 -0.41 2.77 12.52
N GLN A 30 -0.29 3.53 11.44
CA GLN A 30 -0.15 2.99 10.09
C GLN A 30 1.12 2.14 9.96
N ILE A 31 2.26 2.66 10.40
CA ILE A 31 3.55 1.92 10.42
C ILE A 31 3.41 0.63 11.22
N LYS A 32 2.74 0.69 12.39
CA LYS A 32 2.52 -0.49 13.23
C LYS A 32 1.65 -1.53 12.52
N ARG A 33 0.51 -1.13 11.95
CA ARG A 33 -0.38 -2.01 11.19
C ARG A 33 0.32 -2.68 10.02
N ASP A 34 1.17 -1.94 9.30
CA ASP A 34 1.90 -2.50 8.16
C ASP A 34 2.96 -3.51 8.61
N LYS A 35 3.64 -3.27 9.73
CA LYS A 35 4.54 -4.27 10.34
C LYS A 35 3.79 -5.52 10.83
N GLU A 36 2.69 -5.33 11.55
CA GLU A 36 1.86 -6.43 12.04
C GLU A 36 1.28 -7.23 10.87
N PHE A 37 0.91 -6.58 9.78
CA PHE A 37 0.46 -7.23 8.56
C PHE A 37 1.53 -8.17 7.99
N VAL A 38 2.77 -7.70 7.81
CA VAL A 38 3.85 -8.55 7.30
C VAL A 38 4.12 -9.72 8.24
N GLU A 39 4.21 -9.45 9.54
CA GLU A 39 4.53 -10.46 10.56
C GLU A 39 3.43 -11.52 10.73
N ASN A 40 2.16 -11.15 10.61
CA ASN A 40 1.03 -12.07 10.86
C ASN A 40 0.47 -12.72 9.58
N ASP A 41 0.51 -12.02 8.44
CA ASP A 41 -0.15 -12.50 7.22
C ASP A 41 0.84 -13.04 6.18
N ILE A 42 2.03 -12.43 6.03
CA ILE A 42 3.00 -12.86 4.99
C ILE A 42 4.02 -13.83 5.58
N LYS A 43 4.67 -13.44 6.68
CA LYS A 43 5.81 -14.15 7.25
C LYS A 43 5.54 -15.62 7.61
N PRO A 44 4.38 -16.00 8.17
CA PRO A 44 4.11 -17.40 8.49
C PRO A 44 4.13 -18.29 7.23
N SER A 45 3.61 -17.77 6.11
CA SER A 45 3.65 -18.46 4.82
C SER A 45 5.08 -18.62 4.30
N VAL A 46 5.91 -17.58 4.45
CA VAL A 46 7.32 -17.63 4.05
C VAL A 46 8.08 -18.65 4.88
N GLU A 47 7.88 -18.64 6.20
CA GLU A 47 8.50 -19.58 7.14
C GLU A 47 8.10 -21.02 6.84
N PHE A 48 6.81 -21.29 6.63
CA PHE A 48 6.33 -22.60 6.22
C PHE A 48 7.04 -23.10 4.95
N VAL A 49 7.08 -22.29 3.89
CA VAL A 49 7.69 -22.71 2.62
C VAL A 49 9.20 -22.91 2.77
N LYS A 50 9.89 -22.06 3.54
CA LYS A 50 11.34 -22.20 3.81
C LYS A 50 11.63 -23.48 4.59
N SER A 51 10.89 -23.75 5.66
CA SER A 51 11.03 -24.96 6.48
C SER A 51 10.72 -26.22 5.67
N PHE A 52 9.58 -26.23 4.95
CA PHE A 52 9.19 -27.33 4.07
C PHE A 52 10.29 -27.66 3.06
N LYS A 53 10.87 -26.63 2.42
CA LYS A 53 11.96 -26.78 1.46
C LYS A 53 13.23 -27.36 2.09
N SER A 54 13.56 -26.92 3.31
CA SER A 54 14.71 -27.44 4.06
C SER A 54 14.57 -28.94 4.32
N ASP A 55 13.38 -29.36 4.77
CA ASP A 55 13.10 -30.72 5.24
C ASP A 55 12.92 -31.70 4.07
N ASN A 56 12.24 -31.26 3.01
CA ASN A 56 11.87 -32.12 1.88
C ASN A 56 12.77 -31.97 0.65
N LYS A 57 13.72 -31.03 0.67
CA LYS A 57 14.59 -30.66 -0.47
C LYS A 57 13.84 -30.28 -1.75
N ARG A 58 12.55 -29.93 -1.64
CA ARG A 58 11.69 -29.44 -2.73
C ARG A 58 10.73 -28.38 -2.20
N LEU A 59 10.23 -27.53 -3.08
CA LEU A 59 9.15 -26.62 -2.72
C LEU A 59 7.81 -27.37 -2.55
N PRO A 60 6.89 -26.89 -1.70
CA PRO A 60 5.57 -27.48 -1.57
C PRO A 60 4.79 -27.35 -2.89
N ASN A 61 3.89 -28.30 -3.14
CA ASN A 61 2.85 -28.12 -4.15
C ASN A 61 1.69 -27.27 -3.58
N ASN A 62 0.72 -26.93 -4.43
CA ASN A 62 -0.42 -26.13 -4.00
C ASN A 62 -1.22 -26.82 -2.89
N ARG A 63 -1.45 -28.12 -2.99
CA ARG A 63 -2.23 -28.87 -2.00
C ARG A 63 -1.59 -28.82 -0.62
N GLU A 64 -0.29 -29.07 -0.52
CA GLU A 64 0.48 -29.04 0.72
C GLU A 64 0.46 -27.65 1.36
N TYR A 65 0.69 -26.61 0.55
CA TYR A 65 0.64 -25.23 1.03
C TYR A 65 -0.76 -24.85 1.52
N TYR A 66 -1.79 -25.13 0.74
CA TYR A 66 -3.15 -24.77 1.11
C TYR A 66 -3.70 -25.62 2.26
N THR A 67 -3.30 -26.88 2.38
CA THR A 67 -3.61 -27.70 3.57
C THR A 67 -3.02 -27.09 4.83
N TRP A 68 -1.75 -26.68 4.77
CA TRP A 68 -1.12 -25.96 5.87
C TRP A 68 -1.86 -24.66 6.19
N GLN A 69 -2.23 -23.88 5.16
CA GLN A 69 -2.94 -22.62 5.35
C GLN A 69 -4.28 -22.82 6.07
N GLN A 70 -5.08 -23.82 5.68
CA GLN A 70 -6.35 -24.13 6.34
C GLN A 70 -6.15 -24.46 7.81
N ILE A 71 -5.15 -25.29 8.13
CA ILE A 71 -4.84 -25.68 9.51
C ILE A 71 -4.36 -24.48 10.32
N TYR A 72 -3.49 -23.64 9.73
CA TYR A 72 -2.89 -22.51 10.43
C TYR A 72 -3.89 -21.38 10.74
N TYR A 73 -4.77 -21.07 9.77
CA TYR A 73 -5.76 -19.99 9.92
C TYR A 73 -7.14 -20.46 10.36
N ASP A 74 -7.34 -21.77 10.56
CA ASP A 74 -8.63 -22.38 10.89
C ASP A 74 -9.73 -22.00 9.87
N GLN A 75 -9.42 -22.18 8.57
CA GLN A 75 -10.30 -21.80 7.46
C GLN A 75 -10.78 -23.00 6.64
N ASP A 76 -12.09 -23.23 6.64
CA ASP A 76 -12.75 -24.31 5.87
C ASP A 76 -12.96 -24.00 4.38
N SER A 77 -12.43 -22.88 3.88
CA SER A 77 -12.84 -22.33 2.58
C SER A 77 -12.06 -22.85 1.35
N ILE A 78 -11.00 -23.64 1.52
CA ILE A 78 -10.17 -24.08 0.39
C ILE A 78 -10.64 -25.43 -0.13
N ASP A 79 -11.04 -25.47 -1.41
CA ASP A 79 -11.40 -26.70 -2.09
C ASP A 79 -10.15 -27.51 -2.48
N LEU A 80 -9.82 -28.48 -1.63
CA LEU A 80 -8.75 -29.45 -1.88
C LEU A 80 -9.23 -30.67 -2.69
N THR A 81 -10.49 -30.76 -3.13
CA THR A 81 -11.00 -31.96 -3.82
C THR A 81 -10.57 -32.06 -5.29
N GLN A 82 -10.03 -30.96 -5.85
CA GLN A 82 -9.56 -30.90 -7.23
C GLN A 82 -8.52 -31.99 -7.51
N LYS A 83 -8.65 -32.70 -8.65
CA LYS A 83 -7.71 -33.78 -9.02
C LYS A 83 -6.32 -33.28 -9.44
N VAL A 84 -6.24 -32.04 -9.93
CA VAL A 84 -5.00 -31.44 -10.42
C VAL A 84 -4.60 -30.30 -9.49
N ASP A 85 -3.43 -30.39 -8.88
CA ASP A 85 -2.98 -29.42 -7.86
C ASP A 85 -2.86 -27.99 -8.42
N SER A 86 -2.53 -27.83 -9.71
CA SER A 86 -2.45 -26.50 -10.34
C SER A 86 -3.80 -25.80 -10.48
N LEU A 87 -4.90 -26.53 -10.30
CA LEU A 87 -6.28 -26.00 -10.31
C LEU A 87 -6.78 -25.67 -8.91
N ILE A 88 -6.08 -26.11 -7.85
CA ILE A 88 -6.40 -25.68 -6.48
C ILE A 88 -6.09 -24.19 -6.40
N LYS A 89 -7.17 -23.40 -6.40
CA LYS A 89 -7.11 -21.96 -6.21
C LYS A 89 -7.27 -21.67 -4.73
N SER A 90 -6.46 -20.72 -4.23
CA SER A 90 -6.79 -20.04 -2.99
C SER A 90 -8.14 -19.35 -3.15
N SER A 91 -9.05 -19.59 -2.22
CA SER A 91 -10.27 -18.81 -2.01
C SER A 91 -10.04 -17.66 -1.01
N GLY A 92 -8.84 -17.60 -0.43
CA GLY A 92 -8.47 -16.68 0.64
C GLY A 92 -7.63 -15.49 0.18
N ARG A 93 -7.22 -14.69 1.16
CA ARG A 93 -6.44 -13.45 0.98
C ARG A 93 -4.99 -13.70 0.56
N ILE A 94 -4.43 -14.85 0.91
CA ILE A 94 -3.02 -15.21 0.69
C ILE A 94 -2.93 -16.25 -0.43
N HIS A 95 -1.98 -16.06 -1.34
CA HIS A 95 -1.76 -16.88 -2.52
C HIS A 95 -0.30 -17.33 -2.61
N TYR A 96 -0.11 -18.63 -2.82
CA TYR A 96 1.18 -19.20 -3.16
C TYR A 96 1.38 -19.24 -4.67
N LEU A 97 2.41 -18.56 -5.15
CA LEU A 97 2.69 -18.41 -6.58
C LEU A 97 3.90 -19.25 -6.98
N ARG A 98 3.67 -20.16 -7.92
CA ARG A 98 4.69 -21.03 -8.56
C ARG A 98 4.75 -20.89 -10.08
N LYS A 99 4.11 -19.85 -10.59
CA LYS A 99 4.12 -19.42 -11.99
C LYS A 99 3.67 -17.95 -12.03
N PRO A 100 3.92 -17.24 -13.13
CA PRO A 100 3.40 -15.89 -13.30
C PRO A 100 1.87 -15.88 -13.17
N PRO A 101 1.27 -14.87 -12.51
CA PRO A 101 -0.17 -14.70 -12.50
C PRO A 101 -0.68 -14.47 -13.93
N ALA A 102 -1.79 -15.12 -14.30
CA ALA A 102 -2.29 -15.14 -15.68
C ALA A 102 -2.92 -13.80 -16.13
N ASP A 103 -3.48 -13.02 -15.20
CA ASP A 103 -4.37 -11.88 -15.52
C ASP A 103 -3.88 -10.51 -15.02
N ASN A 104 -2.73 -10.41 -14.34
CA ASN A 104 -2.26 -9.14 -13.78
C ASN A 104 -1.22 -8.46 -14.67
N ASN A 105 -1.68 -7.57 -15.55
CA ASN A 105 -0.80 -6.66 -16.31
C ASN A 105 -0.02 -5.71 -15.40
N VAL A 106 -0.51 -5.41 -14.19
CA VAL A 106 0.06 -4.38 -13.29
C VAL A 106 1.41 -4.80 -12.68
N ASP A 107 1.68 -6.10 -12.55
CA ASP A 107 2.88 -6.61 -11.87
C ASP A 107 3.72 -7.54 -12.75
N LYS A 108 3.39 -7.67 -14.04
CA LYS A 108 4.00 -8.68 -14.92
C LYS A 108 5.52 -8.59 -14.95
N GLU A 109 6.05 -7.38 -14.99
CA GLU A 109 7.50 -7.09 -15.02
C GLU A 109 8.23 -7.67 -13.81
N LYS A 110 7.59 -7.73 -12.64
CA LYS A 110 8.18 -8.28 -11.40
C LYS A 110 8.40 -9.80 -11.45
N PHE A 111 7.71 -10.47 -12.36
CA PHE A 111 7.69 -11.94 -12.50
C PHE A 111 8.45 -12.42 -13.74
N GLU A 112 9.10 -11.53 -14.47
CA GLU A 112 9.88 -11.86 -15.66
C GLU A 112 11.20 -12.56 -15.31
N ASN A 113 11.59 -13.52 -16.14
CA ASN A 113 12.88 -14.23 -16.03
C ASN A 113 13.12 -14.97 -14.69
N ILE A 114 12.05 -15.35 -13.99
CA ILE A 114 12.14 -16.10 -12.74
C ILE A 114 12.18 -17.62 -12.99
N ASP A 115 13.13 -18.31 -12.37
CA ASP A 115 13.17 -19.78 -12.32
C ASP A 115 12.15 -20.33 -11.31
N TRP A 116 10.90 -20.47 -11.74
CA TRP A 116 9.78 -20.98 -10.96
C TRP A 116 9.91 -22.43 -10.48
N THR A 117 10.89 -23.18 -10.99
CA THR A 117 11.17 -24.53 -10.49
C THR A 117 11.79 -24.49 -9.10
N ARG A 118 12.56 -23.43 -8.81
CA ARG A 118 13.30 -23.25 -7.54
C ARG A 118 12.82 -22.05 -6.72
N LYS A 119 12.09 -21.14 -7.34
CA LYS A 119 11.61 -19.89 -6.78
C LYS A 119 10.08 -19.89 -6.65
N TYR A 120 9.60 -19.05 -5.74
CA TYR A 120 8.19 -18.84 -5.47
C TYR A 120 7.96 -17.38 -5.03
N ALA A 121 6.71 -16.98 -5.04
CA ALA A 121 6.26 -15.75 -4.38
C ALA A 121 5.06 -16.04 -3.48
N ILE A 122 4.91 -15.23 -2.44
CA ILE A 122 3.67 -15.17 -1.65
C ILE A 122 3.02 -13.84 -1.99
N SER A 123 1.75 -13.86 -2.35
CA SER A 123 0.95 -12.66 -2.63
C SER A 123 -0.16 -12.57 -1.60
N VAL A 124 -0.38 -11.39 -1.04
CA VAL A 124 -1.48 -11.16 -0.10
C VAL A 124 -2.29 -9.96 -0.54
N TRP A 125 -3.58 -10.16 -0.78
CA TRP A 125 -4.50 -9.09 -1.19
C TRP A 125 -4.85 -8.19 0.00
N ARG A 126 -4.63 -6.88 -0.10
CA ARG A 126 -5.00 -5.92 0.95
C ARG A 126 -6.30 -5.17 0.68
N GLY A 127 -7.10 -5.61 -0.30
CA GLY A 127 -8.36 -4.96 -0.66
C GLY A 127 -8.23 -4.05 -1.88
N GLU A 128 -7.11 -3.34 -2.03
CA GLU A 128 -6.86 -2.42 -3.15
C GLU A 128 -5.61 -2.79 -3.97
N TRP A 129 -4.61 -3.41 -3.34
CA TRP A 129 -3.39 -3.89 -3.98
C TRP A 129 -2.93 -5.23 -3.38
N ASN A 130 -2.03 -5.92 -4.07
CA ASN A 130 -1.32 -7.07 -3.53
C ASN A 130 0.01 -6.63 -2.92
N GLU A 131 0.37 -7.25 -1.81
CA GLU A 131 1.72 -7.20 -1.26
C GLU A 131 2.41 -8.54 -1.48
N TYR A 132 3.72 -8.50 -1.69
CA TYR A 132 4.47 -9.65 -2.14
C TYR A 132 5.65 -9.97 -1.24
N TYR A 133 5.94 -11.26 -1.10
CA TYR A 133 7.26 -11.75 -0.78
C TYR A 133 7.86 -12.48 -1.98
N PHE A 134 9.12 -12.19 -2.29
CA PHE A 134 9.84 -12.78 -3.40
C PHE A 134 11.02 -13.64 -2.94
N SER A 135 10.99 -14.93 -3.25
CA SER A 135 12.06 -15.85 -2.82
C SER A 135 13.37 -15.72 -3.62
N TRP A 136 13.39 -14.91 -4.69
CA TRP A 136 14.60 -14.70 -5.50
C TRP A 136 15.47 -13.57 -4.99
N SER A 137 14.88 -12.54 -4.40
CA SER A 137 15.58 -11.43 -3.74
C SER A 137 15.54 -11.51 -2.21
N ASP A 138 14.79 -12.48 -1.65
CA ASP A 138 14.49 -12.57 -0.22
C ASP A 138 13.95 -11.24 0.35
N ASN A 139 13.03 -10.62 -0.39
CA ASN A 139 12.51 -9.29 -0.08
C ASN A 139 10.99 -9.30 0.03
N TYR A 140 10.48 -8.44 0.92
CA TYR A 140 9.07 -8.09 1.05
C TYR A 140 8.82 -6.81 0.26
N GLU A 141 8.03 -6.90 -0.81
CA GLU A 141 7.51 -5.76 -1.53
C GLU A 141 6.12 -5.43 -0.99
N THR A 142 6.13 -4.62 0.07
CA THR A 142 4.96 -4.21 0.84
C THR A 142 4.81 -2.70 0.75
N ASN A 143 3.65 -2.17 1.14
CA ASN A 143 3.53 -0.74 1.36
C ASN A 143 4.34 -0.37 2.61
N ASN A 144 5.62 -0.02 2.42
CA ASN A 144 6.52 0.38 3.49
C ASN A 144 6.26 1.84 3.87
N TYR A 145 5.05 2.11 4.38
CA TYR A 145 4.72 3.41 4.91
C TYR A 145 5.70 3.79 6.02
N SER A 146 6.24 5.01 5.94
CA SER A 146 7.26 5.52 6.84
C SER A 146 6.88 6.89 7.38
N TRP A 147 7.63 7.35 8.39
CA TRP A 147 7.50 8.72 8.89
C TRP A 147 7.72 9.77 7.80
N LYS A 148 8.58 9.47 6.81
CA LYS A 148 8.81 10.36 5.68
C LYS A 148 7.54 10.53 4.86
N ASP A 149 6.79 9.46 4.64
CA ASP A 149 5.53 9.50 3.88
C ASP A 149 4.47 10.31 4.63
N GLY A 150 4.34 10.09 5.95
CA GLY A 150 3.46 10.89 6.80
C GLY A 150 3.79 12.39 6.79
N VAL A 151 5.07 12.75 6.87
CA VAL A 151 5.52 14.14 6.77
C VAL A 151 5.24 14.72 5.38
N ILE A 152 5.52 13.98 4.30
CA ILE A 152 5.25 14.43 2.93
C ILE A 152 3.75 14.68 2.72
N GLN A 153 2.89 13.77 3.14
CA GLN A 153 1.44 13.92 3.03
C GLN A 153 0.94 15.12 3.84
N SER A 154 1.51 15.35 5.03
CA SER A 154 1.19 16.51 5.86
C SER A 154 1.60 17.83 5.19
N ILE A 155 2.78 17.88 4.58
CA ILE A 155 3.23 19.05 3.80
C ILE A 155 2.29 19.29 2.61
N MET A 156 1.92 18.24 1.87
CA MET A 156 0.98 18.35 0.75
C MET A 156 -0.37 18.91 1.20
N ALA A 157 -0.92 18.42 2.32
CA ALA A 157 -2.15 18.93 2.92
C ALA A 157 -2.03 20.43 3.26
N LEU A 158 -0.91 20.86 3.85
CA LEU A 158 -0.67 22.28 4.14
C LEU A 158 -0.55 23.14 2.87
N VAL A 159 0.12 22.64 1.83
CA VAL A 159 0.22 23.33 0.53
C VAL A 159 -1.18 23.56 -0.06
N ILE A 160 -2.06 22.54 -0.02
CA ILE A 160 -3.46 22.66 -0.45
C ILE A 160 -4.22 23.69 0.39
N GLY A 161 -4.02 23.67 1.71
CA GLY A 161 -4.57 24.68 2.62
C GLY A 161 -4.14 26.11 2.28
N CYS A 162 -2.93 26.28 1.75
CA CYS A 162 -2.36 27.57 1.39
C CYS A 162 -2.82 28.11 0.02
N ILE A 163 -3.41 27.29 -0.85
CA ILE A 163 -3.79 27.68 -2.24
C ILE A 163 -4.61 28.98 -2.32
N PRO A 164 -5.58 29.27 -1.43
CA PRO A 164 -6.35 30.50 -1.53
C PRO A 164 -5.55 31.79 -1.26
N PHE A 165 -4.46 31.73 -0.48
CA PHE A 165 -3.72 32.93 -0.04
C PHE A 165 -3.02 33.69 -1.18
N PRO A 166 -2.33 33.04 -2.14
CA PRO A 166 -1.81 33.73 -3.32
C PRO A 166 -2.86 34.55 -4.09
N PHE A 167 -4.09 34.03 -4.24
CA PHE A 167 -5.17 34.77 -4.90
C PHE A 167 -5.55 36.06 -4.16
N TRP A 168 -5.46 36.06 -2.83
CA TRP A 168 -5.66 37.26 -2.01
C TRP A 168 -4.56 38.29 -2.18
N LEU A 169 -3.29 37.84 -2.15
CA LEU A 169 -2.13 38.72 -2.29
C LEU A 169 -2.14 39.45 -3.64
N ILE A 170 -2.56 38.78 -4.71
CA ILE A 170 -2.68 39.37 -6.05
C ILE A 170 -3.85 40.37 -6.12
N LYS A 171 -5.00 40.04 -5.52
CA LYS A 171 -6.20 40.88 -5.54
C LYS A 171 -6.03 42.17 -4.74
N ASP A 172 -5.35 42.10 -3.59
CA ASP A 172 -5.11 43.29 -2.76
C ASP A 172 -4.02 44.19 -3.37
N LYS A 173 -2.99 43.64 -4.05
CA LYS A 173 -1.99 44.45 -4.79
C LYS A 173 -2.60 45.29 -5.91
N LYS A 174 -3.62 44.80 -6.63
CA LYS A 174 -4.33 45.60 -7.66
C LYS A 174 -5.02 46.84 -7.09
N ASN A 175 -5.39 46.83 -5.80
CA ASN A 175 -5.98 47.99 -5.14
C ASN A 175 -4.93 48.95 -4.53
N MET A 176 -3.64 48.56 -4.53
CA MET A 176 -2.53 49.37 -4.00
C MET A 176 -1.63 49.98 -5.09
N LEU A 177 -1.85 49.65 -6.37
CA LEU A 177 -1.22 50.37 -7.48
C LEU A 177 -1.72 51.82 -7.43
N PRO A 178 -0.82 52.80 -7.23
CA PRO A 178 -1.26 54.16 -7.03
C PRO A 178 -1.81 54.72 -8.34
N HIS A 179 -2.91 55.48 -8.22
CA HIS A 179 -3.73 55.98 -9.33
C HIS A 179 -2.95 56.84 -10.37
N TRP A 180 -1.73 57.27 -10.04
CA TRP A 180 -0.87 58.06 -10.93
C TRP A 180 -0.11 57.23 -11.98
N LEU A 181 -0.10 55.89 -11.88
CA LEU A 181 0.45 54.99 -12.91
C LEU A 181 -0.57 54.63 -14.00
N SER A 182 -1.81 55.10 -13.94
CA SER A 182 -2.84 54.86 -14.97
C SER A 182 -3.03 56.02 -15.94
N LEU A 183 -2.13 57.00 -15.94
CA LEU A 183 -2.23 58.25 -16.73
C LEU A 183 -1.13 58.40 -17.80
N TRP A 184 -0.36 57.34 -18.05
CA TRP A 184 0.58 57.22 -19.16
C TRP A 184 0.34 55.89 -19.88
#